data_AF-A0A9P7D2G2-F1
#
_entry.id   AF-A0A9P7D2G2-F1
#
_cell.length_a   1.000
_cell.length_b   1.000
_cell.length_c   1.000
_cell.angle_alpha   90.00
_cell.angle_beta   90.00
_cell.angle_gamma   90.00
#
_symmetry.space_group_name_H-M   'P 1'
#
loop_
_entity.id
_entity.type
_entity.pdbx_description
1 polymer ?
#
loop_
_entity_poly.entity_id
_entity_poly.type
_entity_poly.pdbx_seq_one_letter_code
_entity_poly.pdbx_strand_id
1 'polypeptide(L)'
;MHQCLAGHAHKVDSLRQDSFSMPTTMMTSNSTGTPFHLVHDYDMRTLFGFQSAHYLEIACFTLLVYDLLTTFGEEVEYFWSGPWSISRILFFLNRYLPFIAMIPTSAALFGADIPAQVWCTHLIRAAFELSIIVICVNQGILFLRVWYMYSHSAIARAVACFSYTGCALSSLIMMGFSLPFLKSPTESLQLQRTISTIPGCSAPPPSMIWMVFVPSTIIHTILFGFTIARVAKISHDLRVDQLMRRLLRDGGLVFFVSMVSATFSVVGARLTTDPVINGPATWSNSQLAINAVAVSRLMLSIRSLAAKLKISQNWLFNPSELSRVRWRAVSGDYGRSIVVEMDSHEPVV
;
A
#
# COMPACT_ATOMS: atom_id res chain seq x y z
N MET A 1 -0.30 4.56 -71.48
CA MET A 1 -0.06 4.42 -72.93
C MET A 1 1.31 5.02 -73.22
N HIS A 2 2.30 4.15 -73.49
CA HIS A 2 3.62 4.34 -74.16
C HIS A 2 4.52 5.54 -73.77
N GLN A 3 5.69 5.29 -73.16
CA GLN A 3 7.02 5.08 -73.78
C GLN A 3 7.54 6.34 -74.53
N CYS A 4 8.57 7.03 -74.03
CA CYS A 4 10.02 6.77 -74.15
C CYS A 4 10.64 7.32 -75.45
N LEU A 5 11.88 7.85 -75.33
CA LEU A 5 12.87 8.31 -76.33
C LEU A 5 13.12 9.84 -76.31
N ALA A 6 14.31 10.41 -76.40
CA ALA A 6 15.72 10.00 -76.24
C ALA A 6 16.58 11.25 -76.58
N GLY A 7 17.80 11.34 -76.02
CA GLY A 7 18.87 12.25 -76.47
C GLY A 7 18.91 13.60 -75.74
N HIS A 8 20.02 14.11 -75.21
CA HIS A 8 21.41 14.01 -75.65
C HIS A 8 22.32 14.22 -74.44
N ALA A 9 23.26 13.30 -74.23
CA ALA A 9 24.45 13.52 -73.41
C ALA A 9 25.58 13.99 -74.33
N HIS A 10 26.18 15.14 -74.05
CA HIS A 10 27.59 15.48 -74.31
C HIS A 10 27.82 16.99 -74.09
N LYS A 11 28.33 17.38 -72.91
CA LYS A 11 29.48 18.30 -72.83
C LYS A 11 30.10 18.21 -71.44
N VAL A 12 31.13 17.38 -71.37
CA VAL A 12 32.05 17.19 -70.26
C VAL A 12 33.21 18.18 -70.44
N ASP A 13 33.64 18.75 -69.32
CA ASP A 13 34.95 19.34 -69.02
C ASP A 13 35.38 20.65 -69.72
N SER A 14 35.40 21.74 -68.96
CA SER A 14 36.60 22.17 -68.21
C SER A 14 36.68 23.69 -68.01
N LEU A 15 37.21 24.06 -66.84
CA LEU A 15 37.83 25.34 -66.46
C LEU A 15 36.95 26.41 -65.81
N ARG A 16 37.15 26.50 -64.47
CA ARG A 16 37.64 27.67 -63.70
C ARG A 16 36.72 27.92 -62.50
N GLN A 17 37.04 27.30 -61.35
CA GLN A 17 37.68 28.00 -60.22
C GLN A 17 36.97 29.31 -59.89
N ASP A 18 36.04 29.26 -58.94
CA ASP A 18 36.02 30.24 -57.85
C ASP A 18 35.41 29.62 -56.60
N SER A 19 36.22 29.71 -55.55
CA SER A 19 36.08 29.31 -54.17
C SER A 19 34.85 29.87 -53.46
N PHE A 20 34.07 29.02 -52.80
CA PHE A 20 33.35 29.40 -51.58
C PHE A 20 33.41 28.25 -50.56
N SER A 21 34.34 28.40 -49.63
CA SER A 21 34.59 27.52 -48.49
C SER A 21 33.44 27.59 -47.48
N MET A 22 32.75 26.46 -47.23
CA MET A 22 31.93 26.28 -46.03
C MET A 22 32.86 26.12 -44.81
N PRO A 23 32.60 26.81 -43.68
CA PRO A 23 33.37 26.58 -42.47
C PRO A 23 32.93 25.26 -41.84
N THR A 24 33.78 24.24 -41.98
CA THR A 24 33.79 23.05 -41.13
C THR A 24 34.23 23.48 -39.73
N THR A 25 33.30 24.00 -38.93
CA THR A 25 33.56 24.19 -37.50
C THR A 25 33.38 22.84 -36.83
N MET A 26 34.49 22.12 -36.65
CA MET A 26 34.64 21.09 -35.64
C MET A 26 34.16 21.66 -34.29
N MET A 27 32.95 21.31 -33.87
CA MET A 27 32.58 21.41 -32.46
C MET A 27 33.27 20.24 -31.76
N THR A 28 34.44 20.50 -31.18
CA THR A 28 34.99 19.67 -30.12
C THR A 28 34.03 19.76 -28.93
N SER A 29 33.08 18.83 -28.86
CA SER A 29 32.18 18.67 -27.72
C SER A 29 32.96 18.07 -26.55
N ASN A 30 33.62 18.93 -25.78
CA ASN A 30 33.93 18.63 -24.39
C ASN A 30 32.72 19.03 -23.54
N SER A 31 31.64 18.24 -23.63
CA SER A 31 30.62 18.20 -22.61
C SER A 31 30.26 16.74 -22.36
N THR A 32 30.48 16.30 -21.13
CA THR A 32 29.92 15.09 -20.55
C THR A 32 28.40 15.29 -20.38
N GLY A 33 27.68 15.50 -21.48
CA GLY A 33 26.24 15.67 -21.54
C GLY A 33 25.58 14.40 -22.05
N THR A 34 24.56 13.92 -21.33
CA THR A 34 23.73 12.79 -21.78
C THR A 34 23.09 13.11 -23.14
N PRO A 35 23.04 12.14 -24.09
CA PRO A 35 22.40 12.32 -25.38
C PRO A 35 20.96 12.84 -25.27
N PHE A 36 20.59 13.82 -26.11
CA PHE A 36 19.27 14.47 -26.11
C PHE A 36 18.08 13.50 -26.18
N HIS A 37 18.20 12.38 -26.90
CA HIS A 37 17.18 11.34 -26.97
C HIS A 37 16.91 10.65 -25.61
N LEU A 38 17.95 10.47 -24.79
CA LEU A 38 17.79 9.83 -23.47
C LEU A 38 17.08 10.74 -22.47
N VAL A 39 17.24 12.06 -22.61
CA VAL A 39 16.53 13.05 -21.77
C VAL A 39 15.03 13.03 -22.09
N HIS A 40 14.68 13.06 -23.38
CA HIS A 40 13.27 12.99 -23.80
C HIS A 40 12.58 11.67 -23.39
N ASP A 41 13.27 10.54 -23.50
CA ASP A 41 12.74 9.24 -23.05
C ASP A 41 12.53 9.18 -21.53
N TYR A 42 13.43 9.80 -20.76
CA TYR A 42 13.32 9.86 -19.30
C TYR A 42 12.14 10.73 -18.84
N ASP A 43 11.94 11.88 -19.48
CA ASP A 43 10.83 12.79 -19.18
C ASP A 43 9.48 12.13 -19.47
N MET A 44 9.36 11.42 -20.60
CA MET A 44 8.17 10.63 -20.95
C MET A 44 7.87 9.54 -19.93
N ARG A 45 8.88 8.76 -19.51
CA ARG A 45 8.70 7.73 -18.46
C ARG A 45 8.28 8.32 -17.12
N THR A 46 8.80 9.49 -16.77
CA THR A 46 8.43 10.20 -15.55
C THR A 46 6.97 10.64 -15.59
N LEU A 47 6.50 11.13 -16.73
CA LEU A 47 5.10 11.46 -16.95
C LEU A 47 4.18 10.24 -16.77
N PHE A 48 4.53 9.11 -17.39
CA PHE A 48 3.78 7.85 -17.25
C PHE A 48 3.76 7.34 -15.80
N GLY A 49 4.88 7.45 -15.09
CA GLY A 49 4.95 7.07 -13.67
C GLY A 49 4.03 7.93 -12.80
N PHE A 50 4.00 9.23 -13.04
CA PHE A 50 3.12 10.15 -12.31
C PHE A 50 1.64 9.88 -12.63
N GLN A 51 1.29 9.67 -13.89
CA GLN A 51 -0.06 9.30 -14.30
C GLN A 51 -0.50 7.95 -13.69
N SER A 52 0.40 6.97 -13.64
CA SER A 52 0.15 5.68 -12.98
C SER A 52 -0.12 5.86 -11.48
N ALA A 53 0.56 6.80 -10.82
CA ALA A 53 0.28 7.14 -9.43
C ALA A 53 -1.12 7.72 -9.23
N HIS A 54 -1.62 8.54 -10.16
CA HIS A 54 -2.99 9.09 -10.11
C HIS A 54 -4.03 7.99 -10.20
N TYR A 55 -3.87 7.09 -11.18
CA TYR A 55 -4.79 5.97 -11.35
C TYR A 55 -4.79 5.06 -10.14
N LEU A 56 -3.62 4.78 -9.57
CA LEU A 56 -3.52 3.92 -8.39
C LEU A 56 -4.08 4.60 -7.13
N GLU A 57 -3.87 5.90 -6.94
CA GLU A 57 -4.50 6.67 -5.85
C GLU A 57 -6.04 6.62 -5.95
N ILE A 58 -6.60 6.90 -7.14
CA ILE A 58 -8.05 6.82 -7.37
C ILE A 58 -8.57 5.41 -7.12
N ALA A 59 -7.87 4.38 -7.59
CA ALA A 59 -8.25 2.99 -7.38
C ALA A 59 -8.25 2.65 -5.88
N CYS A 60 -7.25 3.10 -5.12
CA CYS A 60 -7.14 2.89 -3.69
C CYS A 60 -8.20 3.66 -2.88
N PHE A 61 -8.49 4.90 -3.26
CA PHE A 61 -9.57 5.67 -2.66
C PHE A 61 -10.92 5.02 -2.93
N THR A 62 -11.16 4.62 -4.19
CA THR A 62 -12.37 3.89 -4.60
C THR A 62 -12.52 2.59 -3.80
N LEU A 63 -11.43 1.87 -3.58
CA LEU A 63 -11.42 0.63 -2.79
C LEU A 63 -11.86 0.89 -1.34
N LEU A 64 -11.38 1.96 -0.71
CA LEU A 64 -11.79 2.35 0.64
C LEU A 64 -13.27 2.73 0.71
N VAL A 65 -13.76 3.54 -0.25
CA VAL A 65 -15.18 3.90 -0.34
C VAL A 65 -16.04 2.65 -0.55
N TYR A 66 -15.65 1.78 -1.47
CA TYR A 66 -16.34 0.52 -1.74
C TYR A 66 -16.40 -0.36 -0.49
N ASP A 67 -15.29 -0.50 0.23
CA ASP A 67 -15.26 -1.25 1.48
C ASP A 67 -16.20 -0.66 2.53
N LEU A 68 -16.15 0.66 2.73
CA LEU A 68 -17.01 1.38 3.66
C LEU A 68 -18.49 1.12 3.34
N LEU A 69 -18.91 1.33 2.10
CA LEU A 69 -20.32 1.18 1.69
C LEU A 69 -20.81 -0.26 1.80
N THR A 70 -20.00 -1.22 1.33
CA THR A 70 -20.43 -2.64 1.32
C THR A 70 -20.49 -3.26 2.72
N THR A 71 -19.76 -2.73 3.68
CA THR A 71 -19.69 -3.28 5.04
C THR A 71 -20.25 -2.34 6.11
N PHE A 72 -20.90 -1.24 5.71
CA PHE A 72 -21.49 -0.27 6.63
C PHE A 72 -22.58 -0.89 7.52
N GLY A 73 -23.39 -1.79 6.97
CA GLY A 73 -24.42 -2.51 7.75
C GLY A 73 -23.83 -3.32 8.90
N GLU A 74 -22.79 -4.11 8.62
CA GLU A 74 -22.06 -4.89 9.63
C GLU A 74 -21.34 -3.98 10.64
N GLU A 75 -20.82 -2.84 10.18
CA GLU A 75 -20.21 -1.85 11.05
C GLU A 75 -21.20 -1.29 12.08
N VAL A 76 -22.39 -0.89 11.63
CA VAL A 76 -23.43 -0.37 12.53
C VAL A 76 -23.89 -1.45 13.52
N GLU A 77 -24.06 -2.68 13.05
CA GLU A 77 -24.47 -3.80 13.90
C GLU A 77 -23.43 -4.12 14.99
N TYR A 78 -22.14 -4.19 14.64
CA TYR A 78 -21.11 -4.73 15.52
C TYR A 78 -20.25 -3.71 16.26
N PHE A 79 -20.15 -2.47 15.77
CA PHE A 79 -19.22 -1.46 16.31
C PHE A 79 -19.90 -0.17 16.76
N TRP A 80 -21.16 0.10 16.39
CA TRP A 80 -21.85 1.33 16.85
C TRP A 80 -22.53 1.16 18.21
N SER A 81 -22.90 -0.05 18.60
CA SER A 81 -23.52 -0.35 19.89
C SER A 81 -22.53 -1.02 20.87
N GLY A 82 -22.75 -0.86 22.17
CA GLY A 82 -21.93 -1.48 23.22
C GLY A 82 -20.90 -0.56 23.90
N PRO A 83 -20.09 -1.09 24.83
CA PRO A 83 -19.08 -0.32 25.56
C PRO A 83 -17.86 0.02 24.69
N TRP A 84 -17.15 1.08 25.05
CA TRP A 84 -15.87 1.43 24.42
C TRP A 84 -14.77 0.44 24.83
N SER A 85 -14.05 -0.09 23.84
CA SER A 85 -12.93 -1.02 24.02
C SER A 85 -11.79 -0.63 23.08
N ILE A 86 -10.56 -1.07 23.39
CA ILE A 86 -9.38 -0.79 22.55
C ILE A 86 -9.60 -1.23 21.10
N SER A 87 -10.13 -2.44 20.89
CA SER A 87 -10.45 -2.95 19.55
C SER A 87 -11.49 -2.11 18.81
N ARG A 88 -12.44 -1.50 19.53
CA ARG A 88 -13.44 -0.60 18.92
C ARG A 88 -12.82 0.72 18.49
N ILE A 89 -11.98 1.32 19.34
CA ILE A 89 -11.25 2.55 19.00
C ILE A 89 -10.35 2.32 17.79
N LEU A 90 -9.56 1.24 17.82
CA LEU A 90 -8.66 0.90 16.72
C LEU A 90 -9.42 0.60 15.42
N PHE A 91 -10.61 -0.02 15.50
CA PHE A 91 -11.46 -0.21 14.32
C PHE A 91 -11.84 1.13 13.69
N PHE A 92 -12.38 2.08 14.47
CA PHE A 92 -12.77 3.39 13.94
C PHE A 92 -11.57 4.18 13.41
N LEU A 93 -10.43 4.14 14.11
CA LEU A 93 -9.20 4.76 13.61
C LEU A 93 -8.78 4.15 12.27
N ASN A 94 -8.76 2.82 12.16
CA ASN A 94 -8.41 2.15 10.92
C ASN A 94 -9.41 2.41 9.78
N ARG A 95 -10.69 2.61 10.10
CA ARG A 95 -11.77 2.79 9.14
C ARG A 95 -11.82 4.21 8.57
N TYR A 96 -11.65 5.22 9.42
CA TYR A 96 -11.90 6.61 9.05
C TYR A 96 -10.63 7.45 8.87
N LEU A 97 -9.54 7.13 9.58
CA LEU A 97 -8.27 7.87 9.43
C LEU A 97 -7.64 7.76 8.03
N PRO A 98 -7.74 6.62 7.28
CA PRO A 98 -7.28 6.55 5.89
C PRO A 98 -7.87 7.63 4.99
N PHE A 99 -9.18 7.91 5.13
CA PHE A 99 -9.83 8.96 4.33
C PHE A 99 -9.22 10.33 4.62
N ILE A 100 -8.95 10.62 5.90
CA ILE A 100 -8.28 11.88 6.30
C ILE A 100 -6.86 11.94 5.74
N ALA A 101 -6.12 10.83 5.78
CA ALA A 101 -4.76 10.74 5.25
C ALA A 101 -4.68 10.93 3.73
N MET A 102 -5.70 10.51 2.98
CA MET A 102 -5.74 10.65 1.52
C MET A 102 -6.15 12.05 1.04
N ILE A 103 -6.79 12.88 1.88
CA ILE A 103 -7.13 14.27 1.52
C ILE A 103 -5.90 15.07 1.05
N PRO A 104 -4.80 15.19 1.82
CA PRO A 104 -3.63 15.94 1.39
C PRO A 104 -2.95 15.33 0.17
N THR A 105 -2.93 14.01 0.02
CA THR A 105 -2.39 13.35 -1.18
C THR A 105 -3.22 13.66 -2.41
N SER A 106 -4.55 13.56 -2.31
CA SER A 106 -5.48 13.87 -3.40
C SER A 106 -5.41 15.35 -3.76
N ALA A 107 -5.30 16.24 -2.77
CA ALA A 107 -5.07 17.66 -3.02
C ALA A 107 -3.74 17.86 -3.77
N ALA A 108 -2.64 17.22 -3.33
CA ALA A 108 -1.35 17.32 -4.00
C ALA A 108 -1.37 16.77 -5.43
N LEU A 109 -2.03 15.63 -5.68
CA LEU A 109 -2.06 14.98 -7.00
C LEU A 109 -3.05 15.63 -7.98
N PHE A 110 -4.23 16.05 -7.53
CA PHE A 110 -5.29 16.54 -8.43
C PHE A 110 -5.49 18.06 -8.39
N GLY A 111 -4.87 18.77 -7.46
CA GLY A 111 -5.01 20.21 -7.32
C GLY A 111 -4.44 20.96 -8.53
N ALA A 112 -5.34 21.40 -9.42
CA ALA A 112 -5.01 22.40 -10.43
C ALA A 112 -4.74 23.75 -9.74
N ASP A 113 -3.66 24.43 -10.13
CA ASP A 113 -3.34 25.78 -9.69
C ASP A 113 -3.14 25.99 -8.18
N ILE A 114 -2.62 24.99 -7.45
CA ILE A 114 -2.21 25.18 -6.04
C ILE A 114 -1.20 26.34 -5.98
N PRO A 115 -1.55 27.50 -5.37
CA PRO A 115 -0.64 28.62 -5.28
C PRO A 115 0.45 28.32 -4.27
N ALA A 116 1.65 28.85 -4.52
CA ALA A 116 2.87 28.74 -3.70
C ALA A 116 3.40 27.32 -3.45
N GLN A 117 4.69 27.14 -3.78
CA GLN A 117 5.56 26.03 -3.37
C GLN A 117 5.37 25.59 -1.89
N VAL A 118 5.05 26.56 -1.03
CA VAL A 118 4.82 26.37 0.40
C VAL A 118 3.62 25.43 0.64
N TRP A 119 2.48 25.67 0.00
CA TRP A 119 1.28 24.85 0.19
C TRP A 119 1.47 23.42 -0.32
N CYS A 120 2.08 23.25 -1.49
CA CYS A 120 2.42 21.92 -2.01
C CYS A 120 3.33 21.13 -1.05
N THR A 121 4.37 21.79 -0.53
CA THR A 121 5.30 21.17 0.42
C THR A 121 4.59 20.74 1.71
N HIS A 122 3.67 21.56 2.23
CA HIS A 122 2.87 21.21 3.40
C HIS A 122 1.91 20.05 3.14
N LEU A 123 1.25 20.00 1.98
CA LEU A 123 0.36 18.89 1.60
C LEU A 123 1.13 17.57 1.49
N ILE A 124 2.27 17.57 0.81
CA ILE A 124 3.12 16.38 0.68
C ILE A 124 3.56 15.88 2.06
N ARG A 125 4.03 16.77 2.94
CA ARG A 125 4.45 16.39 4.29
C ARG A 125 3.30 15.81 5.10
N ALA A 126 2.14 16.48 5.08
CA ALA A 126 0.94 16.02 5.77
C ALA A 126 0.48 14.64 5.26
N ALA A 127 0.54 14.40 3.95
CA ALA A 127 0.22 13.12 3.34
C ALA A 127 1.11 11.99 3.89
N PHE A 128 2.43 12.18 3.89
CA PHE A 128 3.37 11.20 4.41
C PHE A 128 3.22 10.97 5.92
N GLU A 129 3.08 12.03 6.71
CA GLU A 129 2.90 11.96 8.16
C GLU A 129 1.63 11.19 8.53
N LEU A 130 0.48 11.58 7.97
CA LEU A 130 -0.80 10.91 8.23
C LEU A 130 -0.77 9.46 7.75
N SER A 131 -0.12 9.20 6.62
CA SER A 131 -0.02 7.83 6.11
C SER A 131 0.75 6.91 7.03
N ILE A 132 1.86 7.37 7.61
CA ILE A 132 2.62 6.60 8.60
C ILE A 132 1.79 6.36 9.86
N ILE A 133 1.03 7.34 10.33
CA ILE A 133 0.15 7.16 11.49
C ILE A 133 -0.89 6.06 11.21
N VAL A 134 -1.55 6.08 10.06
CA VAL A 134 -2.53 5.05 9.66
C VAL A 134 -1.87 3.67 9.55
N ILE A 135 -0.67 3.60 8.97
CA ILE A 135 0.08 2.35 8.85
C ILE A 135 0.46 1.81 10.24
N CYS A 136 0.86 2.65 11.19
CA CYS A 136 1.14 2.25 12.58
C CYS A 136 -0.11 1.73 13.29
N VAL A 137 -1.27 2.36 13.11
CA VAL A 137 -2.55 1.88 13.66
C VAL A 137 -2.88 0.48 13.11
N ASN A 138 -2.76 0.28 11.80
CA ASN A 138 -2.96 -1.02 11.14
C ASN A 138 -2.04 -2.11 11.73
N GLN A 139 -0.75 -1.80 11.83
CA GLN A 139 0.24 -2.72 12.42
C GLN A 139 -0.09 -3.03 13.88
N GLY A 140 -0.56 -2.04 14.65
CA GLY A 140 -1.00 -2.23 16.03
C GLY A 140 -2.14 -3.24 16.16
N ILE A 141 -3.11 -3.20 15.24
CA ILE A 141 -4.21 -4.18 15.22
C ILE A 141 -3.69 -5.59 14.93
N LEU A 142 -2.82 -5.74 13.93
CA LEU A 142 -2.20 -7.01 13.57
C LEU A 142 -1.29 -7.55 14.71
N PHE A 143 -0.56 -6.67 15.39
CA PHE A 143 0.22 -6.98 16.58
C PHE A 143 -0.67 -7.49 17.71
N LEU A 144 -1.75 -6.79 18.05
CA LEU A 144 -2.68 -7.22 19.11
C LEU A 144 -3.25 -8.61 18.81
N ARG A 145 -3.54 -8.90 17.54
CA ARG A 145 -3.99 -10.24 17.14
C ARG A 145 -2.94 -11.30 17.45
N VAL A 146 -1.67 -11.07 17.12
CA VAL A 146 -0.58 -12.00 17.45
C VAL A 146 -0.40 -12.12 18.97
N TRP A 147 -0.52 -11.01 19.71
CA TRP A 147 -0.44 -10.98 21.16
C TRP A 147 -1.47 -11.90 21.83
N TYR A 148 -2.74 -11.86 21.38
CA TYR A 148 -3.78 -12.74 21.87
C TYR A 148 -3.60 -14.20 21.40
N MET A 149 -3.16 -14.41 20.16
CA MET A 149 -2.91 -15.74 19.59
C MET A 149 -1.81 -16.51 20.33
N TYR A 150 -0.82 -15.80 20.88
CA TYR A 150 0.29 -16.35 21.65
C TYR A 150 0.16 -16.10 23.15
N SER A 151 -1.07 -16.16 23.69
CA SER A 151 -1.37 -15.94 25.11
C SER A 151 -0.45 -16.73 26.08
N HIS A 152 -0.09 -17.97 25.72
CA HIS A 152 0.71 -18.88 26.54
C HIS A 152 2.23 -18.71 26.39
N SER A 153 2.74 -17.99 25.38
CA SER A 153 4.18 -17.83 25.15
C SER A 153 4.62 -16.40 25.44
N ALA A 154 5.18 -16.19 26.63
CA ALA A 154 5.72 -14.89 27.04
C ALA A 154 6.85 -14.42 26.10
N ILE A 155 7.67 -15.34 25.60
CA ILE A 155 8.76 -15.05 24.66
C ILE A 155 8.19 -14.52 23.34
N ALA A 156 7.20 -15.20 22.75
CA ALA A 156 6.58 -14.74 21.49
C ALA A 156 5.95 -13.36 21.65
N ARG A 157 5.28 -13.10 22.78
CA ARG A 157 4.70 -11.79 23.10
C ARG A 157 5.75 -10.71 23.28
N ALA A 158 6.86 -11.02 23.95
CA ALA A 158 7.99 -10.09 24.12
C ALA A 158 8.63 -9.73 22.78
N VAL A 159 8.87 -10.72 21.91
CA VAL A 159 9.42 -10.50 20.55
C VAL A 159 8.46 -9.68 19.69
N ALA A 160 7.16 -9.99 19.71
CA ALA A 160 6.15 -9.22 18.98
C ALA A 160 6.06 -7.77 19.48
N CYS A 161 6.14 -7.56 20.81
CA CYS A 161 6.10 -6.22 21.39
C CYS A 161 7.35 -5.41 21.02
N PHE A 162 8.54 -5.98 21.20
CA PHE A 162 9.80 -5.33 20.86
C PHE A 162 9.91 -5.00 19.37
N SER A 163 9.50 -5.93 18.50
CA SER A 163 9.50 -5.69 17.05
C SER A 163 8.50 -4.61 16.65
N TYR A 164 7.28 -4.61 17.20
CA TYR A 164 6.29 -3.57 16.92
C TYR A 164 6.75 -2.19 17.39
N THR A 165 7.18 -2.05 18.65
CA THR A 165 7.62 -0.76 19.19
C THR A 165 8.87 -0.25 18.49
N GLY A 166 9.84 -1.13 18.21
CA GLY A 166 11.04 -0.80 17.44
C GLY A 166 10.73 -0.35 16.02
N CYS A 167 9.84 -1.05 15.31
CA CYS A 167 9.45 -0.69 13.93
C CYS A 167 8.61 0.60 13.88
N ALA A 168 7.69 0.80 14.83
CA ALA A 168 6.89 2.01 14.92
C ALA A 168 7.77 3.23 15.23
N LEU A 169 8.66 3.13 16.22
CA LEU A 169 9.56 4.21 16.60
C LEU A 169 10.55 4.55 15.47
N SER A 170 11.15 3.53 14.83
CA SER A 170 12.04 3.76 13.69
C SER A 170 11.32 4.42 12.51
N SER A 171 10.07 4.03 12.21
CA SER A 171 9.27 4.68 11.14
C SER A 171 9.08 6.17 11.41
N LEU A 172 8.74 6.54 12.65
CA LEU A 172 8.55 7.95 13.05
C LEU A 172 9.86 8.75 12.97
N ILE A 173 10.97 8.15 13.41
CA ILE A 173 12.30 8.79 13.36
C ILE A 173 12.75 8.98 11.91
N MET A 174 12.63 7.95 11.07
CA MET A 174 13.01 8.01 9.65
C MET A 174 12.16 9.03 8.88
N MET A 175 10.87 9.13 9.21
CA MET A 175 10.00 10.17 8.67
C MET A 175 10.51 11.57 9.07
N GLY A 176 10.78 11.79 10.36
CA GLY A 176 11.29 13.08 10.86
C GLY A 176 12.57 13.53 10.16
N PHE A 177 13.51 12.61 9.89
CA PHE A 177 14.71 12.90 9.11
C PHE A 177 14.43 13.17 7.63
N SER A 178 13.34 12.64 7.06
CA SER A 178 12.99 12.77 5.65
C SER A 178 12.22 14.08 5.35
N LEU A 179 11.51 14.67 6.32
CA LEU A 179 10.70 15.88 6.15
C LEU A 179 11.42 17.08 5.51
N PRO A 180 12.70 17.39 5.85
CA PRO A 180 13.42 18.51 5.24
C PRO A 180 13.68 18.32 3.75
N PHE A 181 13.77 17.07 3.28
CA PHE A 181 14.07 16.69 1.90
C PHE A 181 12.81 16.56 1.03
N LEU A 182 11.63 16.44 1.63
CA LEU A 182 10.33 16.50 0.96
C LEU A 182 9.93 17.96 0.70
N LYS A 183 10.63 18.62 -0.23
CA LYS A 183 10.33 19.99 -0.69
C LYS A 183 10.11 19.97 -2.20
N SER A 184 9.05 20.61 -2.67
CA SER A 184 8.83 20.77 -4.12
C SER A 184 9.85 21.77 -4.69
N PRO A 185 10.56 21.48 -5.79
CA PRO A 185 11.57 22.38 -6.36
C PRO A 185 10.96 23.69 -6.88
N THR A 186 11.74 24.79 -6.77
CA THR A 186 11.34 26.16 -7.14
C THR A 186 11.30 26.43 -8.65
N GLU A 187 12.09 25.72 -9.47
CA GLU A 187 12.39 26.20 -10.84
C GLU A 187 12.18 25.20 -11.99
N SER A 188 12.12 23.89 -11.75
CA SER A 188 12.05 22.90 -12.84
C SER A 188 10.64 22.61 -13.37
N LEU A 189 9.58 22.99 -12.64
CA LEU A 189 8.20 22.78 -13.07
C LEU A 189 7.65 23.87 -13.99
N GLN A 190 8.33 25.02 -14.16
CA GLN A 190 7.90 26.03 -15.12
C GLN A 190 8.06 25.53 -16.57
N LEU A 191 9.18 24.87 -16.89
CA LEU A 191 9.44 24.33 -18.22
C LEU A 191 8.57 23.09 -18.52
N GLN A 192 8.29 22.26 -17.52
CA GLN A 192 7.47 21.05 -17.69
C GLN A 192 5.96 21.34 -17.66
N ARG A 193 5.50 22.38 -16.96
CA ARG A 193 4.11 22.86 -17.01
C ARG A 193 3.75 23.41 -18.40
N THR A 194 4.72 23.86 -19.19
CA THR A 194 4.49 24.28 -20.58
C THR A 194 4.30 23.09 -21.54
N ILE A 195 4.76 21.88 -21.18
CA ILE A 195 4.78 20.71 -22.08
C ILE A 195 3.79 19.62 -21.64
N SER A 196 3.36 19.56 -20.38
CA SER A 196 2.51 18.48 -19.86
C SER A 196 1.38 18.97 -18.95
N THR A 197 0.15 18.71 -19.37
CA THR A 197 -1.12 19.13 -18.75
C THR A 197 -1.58 18.27 -17.56
N ILE A 198 -0.68 17.56 -16.87
CA ILE A 198 -1.10 16.75 -15.70
C ILE A 198 -1.22 17.68 -14.49
N PRO A 199 -2.41 17.77 -13.86
CA PRO A 199 -2.60 18.60 -12.67
C PRO A 199 -1.79 18.07 -11.48
N GLY A 200 -1.65 18.90 -10.45
CA GLY A 200 -0.99 18.52 -9.21
C GLY A 200 0.46 18.97 -9.09
N CYS A 201 1.03 18.63 -7.95
CA CYS A 201 2.37 18.97 -7.54
C CYS A 201 3.05 17.74 -6.92
N SER A 202 4.35 17.58 -7.19
CA SER A 202 5.14 16.49 -6.64
C SER A 202 6.49 17.02 -6.18
N ALA A 203 7.11 16.29 -5.26
CA ALA A 203 8.50 16.48 -4.91
C ALA A 203 9.32 15.37 -5.57
N PRO A 204 10.53 15.64 -6.09
CA PRO A 204 11.43 14.57 -6.47
C PRO A 204 11.65 13.71 -5.22
N PRO A 205 11.37 12.39 -5.29
CA PRO A 205 11.53 11.53 -4.14
C PRO A 205 13.01 11.55 -3.74
N PRO A 206 13.34 11.85 -2.46
CA PRO A 206 14.72 11.78 -2.03
C PRO A 206 15.22 10.35 -2.23
N SER A 207 16.50 10.18 -2.58
CA SER A 207 17.11 8.88 -2.86
C SER A 207 16.98 7.86 -1.71
N MET A 208 16.64 8.34 -0.51
CA MET A 208 16.47 7.57 0.72
C MET A 208 15.01 7.43 1.18
N ILE A 209 14.00 7.89 0.43
CA ILE A 209 12.59 7.81 0.84
C ILE A 209 12.12 6.38 1.11
N TRP A 210 12.67 5.41 0.37
CA TRP A 210 12.40 3.98 0.53
C TRP A 210 12.67 3.48 1.95
N MET A 211 13.60 4.11 2.69
CA MET A 211 13.94 3.73 4.06
C MET A 211 12.76 3.88 5.02
N VAL A 212 11.83 4.80 4.74
CA VAL A 212 10.62 5.01 5.54
C VAL A 212 9.69 3.79 5.49
N PHE A 213 9.69 3.03 4.39
CA PHE A 213 8.84 1.84 4.21
C PHE A 213 9.49 0.55 4.76
N VAL A 214 10.79 0.58 5.08
CA VAL A 214 11.53 -0.60 5.55
C VAL A 214 10.99 -1.14 6.88
N PRO A 215 10.82 -0.34 7.95
CA PRO A 215 10.33 -0.87 9.22
C PRO A 215 8.94 -1.47 9.08
N SER A 216 8.10 -0.87 8.22
CA SER A 216 6.77 -1.40 7.93
C SER A 216 6.84 -2.78 7.25
N THR A 217 7.75 -2.98 6.30
CA THR A 217 7.92 -4.28 5.63
C THR A 217 8.43 -5.35 6.61
N ILE A 218 9.38 -4.97 7.50
CA ILE A 218 9.93 -5.86 8.53
C ILE A 218 8.83 -6.37 9.45
N ILE A 219 8.02 -5.48 10.03
CA ILE A 219 6.99 -5.90 10.99
C ILE A 219 5.90 -6.75 10.33
N HIS A 220 5.46 -6.44 9.10
CA HIS A 220 4.51 -7.31 8.39
C HIS A 220 5.07 -8.72 8.17
N THR A 221 6.36 -8.81 7.81
CA THR A 221 7.05 -10.11 7.62
C THR A 221 7.12 -10.89 8.93
N ILE A 222 7.49 -10.24 10.04
CA ILE A 222 7.56 -10.87 11.36
C ILE A 222 6.17 -11.37 11.79
N LEU A 223 5.14 -10.52 11.72
CA LEU A 223 3.78 -10.88 12.14
C LEU A 223 3.16 -11.97 11.25
N PHE A 224 3.46 -11.96 9.95
CA PHE A 224 3.09 -13.03 9.05
C PHE A 224 3.79 -14.35 9.42
N GLY A 225 5.10 -14.30 9.73
CA GLY A 225 5.88 -15.44 10.20
C GLY A 225 5.31 -16.06 11.48
N PHE A 226 4.92 -15.24 12.46
CA PHE A 226 4.20 -15.72 13.65
C PHE A 226 2.89 -16.42 13.28
N THR A 227 2.11 -15.84 12.37
CA THR A 227 0.84 -16.44 11.95
C THR A 227 1.06 -17.80 11.26
N ILE A 228 2.06 -17.93 10.38
CA ILE A 228 2.41 -19.20 9.75
C ILE A 228 2.90 -20.22 10.78
N ALA A 229 3.81 -19.81 11.68
CA ALA A 229 4.34 -20.69 12.71
C ALA A 229 3.23 -21.24 13.60
N ARG A 230 2.21 -20.43 13.91
CA ARG A 230 1.02 -20.89 14.62
C ARG A 230 0.26 -21.94 13.81
N VAL A 231 -0.02 -21.67 12.53
CA VAL A 231 -0.74 -22.60 11.64
C VAL A 231 0.00 -23.93 11.52
N ALA A 232 1.33 -23.91 11.42
CA ALA A 232 2.15 -25.11 11.32
C ALA A 232 2.21 -25.93 12.62
N LYS A 233 2.06 -25.30 13.79
CA LYS A 233 2.09 -25.96 15.10
C LYS A 233 0.74 -26.53 15.55
N ILE A 234 -0.36 -26.19 14.88
CA ILE A 234 -1.65 -26.79 15.16
C ILE A 234 -1.56 -28.29 14.82
N SER A 235 -1.75 -29.13 15.83
CA SER A 235 -1.70 -30.60 15.74
C SER A 235 -2.80 -31.16 14.81
N HIS A 236 -2.77 -32.45 14.49
CA HIS A 236 -3.71 -33.10 13.56
C HIS A 236 -5.06 -33.51 14.19
N ASP A 237 -5.54 -32.83 15.24
CA ASP A 237 -6.75 -33.22 15.99
C ASP A 237 -8.06 -32.73 15.30
N LEU A 238 -8.52 -33.57 14.37
CA LEU A 238 -9.44 -33.38 13.25
C LEU A 238 -10.70 -32.47 13.37
N ARG A 239 -11.19 -32.07 14.55
CA ARG A 239 -12.51 -31.40 14.71
C ARG A 239 -12.47 -29.93 15.11
N VAL A 240 -11.71 -29.57 16.16
CA VAL A 240 -11.53 -28.17 16.57
C VAL A 240 -10.59 -27.44 15.58
N ASP A 241 -9.71 -28.20 14.94
CA ASP A 241 -8.72 -27.69 14.01
C ASP A 241 -9.31 -27.15 12.72
N GLN A 242 -10.47 -27.62 12.24
CA GLN A 242 -10.99 -27.14 10.96
C GLN A 242 -11.45 -25.68 11.03
N LEU A 243 -12.09 -25.27 12.13
CA LEU A 243 -12.52 -23.89 12.32
C LEU A 243 -11.34 -22.97 12.61
N MET A 244 -10.44 -23.36 13.53
CA MET A 244 -9.25 -22.56 13.86
C MET A 244 -8.31 -22.45 12.66
N ARG A 245 -8.09 -23.53 11.91
CA ARG A 245 -7.29 -23.53 10.68
C ARG A 245 -7.94 -22.70 9.59
N ARG A 246 -9.28 -22.70 9.46
CA ARG A 246 -9.98 -21.82 8.51
C ARG A 246 -9.86 -20.36 8.93
N LEU A 247 -10.10 -20.02 10.19
CA LEU A 247 -9.97 -18.66 10.72
C LEU A 247 -8.54 -18.12 10.63
N LEU A 248 -7.53 -18.98 10.84
CA LEU A 248 -6.12 -18.63 10.69
C LEU A 248 -5.66 -18.59 9.24
N ARG A 249 -6.22 -19.42 8.36
CA ARG A 249 -5.95 -19.36 6.92
C ARG A 249 -6.56 -18.10 6.31
N ASP A 250 -7.83 -17.85 6.59
CA ASP A 250 -8.56 -16.69 6.12
C ASP A 250 -7.97 -15.40 6.76
N GLY A 251 -7.53 -15.50 8.02
CA GLY A 251 -6.77 -14.45 8.70
C GLY A 251 -5.34 -14.26 8.18
N GLY A 252 -4.67 -15.32 7.76
CA GLY A 252 -3.31 -15.32 7.24
C GLY A 252 -3.20 -14.64 5.87
N LEU A 253 -4.27 -14.72 5.07
CA LEU A 253 -4.36 -13.97 3.81
C LEU A 253 -4.24 -12.46 4.02
N VAL A 254 -4.79 -11.92 5.10
CA VAL A 254 -4.68 -10.49 5.44
C VAL A 254 -3.23 -10.11 5.72
N PHE A 255 -2.52 -10.89 6.52
CA PHE A 255 -1.08 -10.66 6.77
C PHE A 255 -0.25 -10.78 5.49
N PHE A 256 -0.56 -11.75 4.63
CA PHE A 256 0.12 -11.94 3.36
C PHE A 256 -0.09 -10.74 2.41
N VAL A 257 -1.34 -10.33 2.22
CA VAL A 257 -1.69 -9.17 1.38
C VAL A 257 -1.02 -7.90 1.90
N SER A 258 -1.01 -7.70 3.22
CA SER A 258 -0.34 -6.55 3.83
C SER A 258 1.19 -6.58 3.71
N MET A 259 1.80 -7.77 3.74
CA MET A 259 3.23 -7.93 3.48
C MET A 259 3.57 -7.65 2.02
N VAL A 260 2.75 -8.13 1.07
CA VAL A 260 2.93 -7.88 -0.37
C VAL A 260 2.77 -6.40 -0.70
N SER A 261 1.76 -5.73 -0.14
CA SER A 261 1.55 -4.28 -0.35
C SER A 261 2.72 -3.46 0.21
N ALA A 262 3.23 -3.79 1.40
CA ALA A 262 4.41 -3.14 1.97
C ALA A 262 5.68 -3.38 1.14
N THR A 263 5.84 -4.61 0.62
CA THR A 263 6.96 -4.97 -0.25
C THR A 263 6.93 -4.18 -1.56
N PHE A 264 5.74 -4.02 -2.16
CA PHE A 264 5.55 -3.18 -3.33
C PHE A 264 6.00 -1.73 -3.08
N SER A 265 5.58 -1.13 -1.96
CA SER A 265 5.96 0.25 -1.62
C SER A 265 7.46 0.40 -1.37
N VAL A 266 8.10 -0.49 -0.59
CA VAL A 266 9.55 -0.36 -0.32
C VAL A 266 10.41 -0.61 -1.56
N VAL A 267 10.09 -1.65 -2.35
CA VAL A 267 10.85 -1.99 -3.55
C VAL A 267 10.65 -0.91 -4.62
N GLY A 268 9.41 -0.50 -4.87
CA GLY A 268 9.14 0.54 -5.86
C GLY A 268 9.74 1.90 -5.46
N ALA A 269 9.66 2.29 -4.19
CA ALA A 269 10.31 3.50 -3.70
C ALA A 269 11.85 3.46 -3.84
N ARG A 270 12.46 2.27 -3.81
CA ARG A 270 13.92 2.10 -3.97
C ARG A 270 14.38 2.24 -5.42
N LEU A 271 13.53 1.92 -6.39
CA LEU A 271 13.81 1.92 -7.83
C LEU A 271 13.75 3.33 -8.43
N THR A 272 14.53 4.27 -7.89
CA THR A 272 14.53 5.69 -8.33
C THR A 272 14.93 5.90 -9.79
N THR A 273 15.58 4.91 -10.42
CA THR A 273 15.95 4.93 -11.84
C THR A 273 14.81 4.57 -12.77
N ASP A 274 13.74 3.93 -12.26
CA ASP A 274 12.57 3.56 -13.03
C ASP A 274 11.34 4.32 -12.51
N PRO A 275 11.06 5.52 -13.05
CA PRO A 275 9.99 6.36 -12.55
C PRO A 275 8.60 5.75 -12.75
N VAL A 276 8.46 4.77 -13.67
CA VAL A 276 7.19 4.06 -13.93
C VAL A 276 6.75 3.24 -12.73
N ILE A 277 7.69 2.67 -11.99
CA ILE A 277 7.43 1.91 -10.76
C ILE A 277 7.52 2.81 -9.53
N ASN A 278 8.50 3.71 -9.51
CA ASN A 278 8.77 4.56 -8.37
C ASN A 278 7.64 5.55 -8.05
N GLY A 279 7.07 6.18 -9.10
CA GLY A 279 5.95 7.09 -8.98
C GLY A 279 4.75 6.48 -8.23
N PRO A 280 4.12 5.41 -8.76
CA PRO A 280 2.97 4.81 -8.10
C PRO A 280 3.32 4.22 -6.74
N ALA A 281 4.47 3.57 -6.56
CA ALA A 281 4.82 2.97 -5.27
C ALA A 281 5.00 4.00 -4.14
N THR A 282 5.48 5.20 -4.49
CA THR A 282 5.77 6.26 -3.51
C THR A 282 4.54 7.13 -3.22
N TRP A 283 3.70 7.42 -4.21
CA TRP A 283 2.69 8.47 -4.12
C TRP A 283 1.22 8.00 -4.01
N SER A 284 0.92 6.73 -4.32
CA SER A 284 -0.48 6.24 -4.48
C SER A 284 -1.21 5.77 -3.21
N ASN A 285 -0.59 5.89 -2.03
CA ASN A 285 -1.10 5.37 -0.75
C ASN A 285 -1.58 3.91 -0.79
N SER A 286 -1.09 3.11 -1.74
CA SER A 286 -1.60 1.75 -1.98
C SER A 286 -1.42 0.83 -0.78
N GLN A 287 -0.26 0.87 -0.13
CA GLN A 287 -0.03 0.13 1.12
C GLN A 287 -1.06 0.49 2.21
N LEU A 288 -1.34 1.79 2.38
CA LEU A 288 -2.27 2.28 3.38
C LEU A 288 -3.69 1.79 3.12
N ALA A 289 -4.20 1.99 1.90
CA ALA A 289 -5.57 1.63 1.54
C ALA A 289 -5.80 0.11 1.59
N ILE A 290 -4.88 -0.66 1.02
CA ILE A 290 -4.96 -2.13 1.02
C ILE A 290 -4.95 -2.67 2.45
N ASN A 291 -4.07 -2.16 3.32
CA ASN A 291 -3.99 -2.63 4.70
C ASN A 291 -5.24 -2.24 5.50
N ALA A 292 -5.71 -1.01 5.36
CA ALA A 292 -6.91 -0.56 6.06
C ALA A 292 -8.14 -1.40 5.71
N VAL A 293 -8.34 -1.72 4.43
CA VAL A 293 -9.44 -2.59 3.98
C VAL A 293 -9.27 -4.02 4.47
N ALA A 294 -8.08 -4.60 4.31
CA ALA A 294 -7.82 -5.98 4.72
C ALA A 294 -8.01 -6.16 6.24
N VAL A 295 -7.54 -5.22 7.04
CA VAL A 295 -7.70 -5.22 8.50
C VAL A 295 -9.15 -4.96 8.90
N SER A 296 -9.86 -4.04 8.25
CA SER A 296 -11.27 -3.77 8.54
C SER A 296 -12.15 -5.00 8.30
N ARG A 297 -12.01 -5.64 7.13
CA ARG A 297 -12.74 -6.87 6.79
C ARG A 297 -12.42 -8.00 7.75
N LEU A 298 -11.16 -8.11 8.17
CA LEU A 298 -10.77 -9.07 9.18
C LEU A 298 -11.52 -8.84 10.50
N MET A 299 -11.52 -7.61 11.00
CA MET A 299 -12.17 -7.29 12.27
C MET A 299 -13.67 -7.53 12.23
N LEU A 300 -14.33 -7.15 11.12
CA LEU A 300 -15.74 -7.42 10.89
C LEU A 300 -16.04 -8.91 10.82
N SER A 301 -15.26 -9.68 10.04
CA SER A 301 -15.44 -11.14 9.91
C SER A 301 -15.33 -11.87 11.26
N ILE A 302 -14.43 -11.42 12.13
CA ILE A 302 -14.26 -11.98 13.46
C ILE A 302 -15.43 -11.61 14.37
N ARG A 303 -15.90 -10.36 14.31
CA ARG A 303 -17.05 -9.90 15.10
C ARG A 303 -18.34 -10.58 14.68
N SER A 304 -18.60 -10.69 13.39
CA SER A 304 -19.79 -11.37 12.87
C SER A 304 -19.76 -12.87 13.20
N LEU A 305 -18.58 -13.50 13.15
CA LEU A 305 -18.43 -14.89 13.61
C LEU A 305 -18.68 -15.03 15.11
N ALA A 306 -18.11 -14.15 15.94
CA ALA A 306 -18.32 -14.17 17.38
C ALA A 306 -19.80 -13.97 17.75
N ALA A 307 -20.50 -13.07 17.05
CA ALA A 307 -21.93 -12.84 17.23
C ALA A 307 -22.76 -14.07 16.83
N LYS A 308 -22.48 -14.69 15.68
CA LYS A 308 -23.14 -15.92 15.23
C LYS A 308 -22.97 -17.09 16.21
N LEU A 309 -21.80 -17.18 16.85
CA LEU A 309 -21.51 -18.21 17.84
C LEU A 309 -22.04 -17.86 19.24
N LYS A 310 -22.47 -16.62 19.49
CA LYS A 310 -22.82 -16.08 20.82
C LYS A 310 -21.67 -16.17 21.83
N ILE A 311 -20.43 -15.96 21.38
CA ILE A 311 -19.22 -16.09 22.21
C ILE A 311 -18.46 -14.76 22.29
N SER A 312 -17.81 -14.49 23.42
CA SER A 312 -16.94 -13.32 23.57
C SER A 312 -15.69 -13.41 22.68
N GLN A 313 -15.22 -12.27 22.15
CA GLN A 313 -14.04 -12.25 21.27
C GLN A 313 -12.78 -12.82 21.93
N ASN A 314 -12.55 -12.51 23.20
CA ASN A 314 -11.37 -12.98 23.93
C ASN A 314 -11.35 -14.52 24.04
N TRP A 315 -12.54 -15.12 24.11
CA TRP A 315 -12.72 -16.56 24.12
C TRP A 315 -12.44 -17.16 22.73
N LEU A 316 -12.88 -16.50 21.64
CA LEU A 316 -12.62 -16.95 20.25
C LEU A 316 -11.11 -16.99 19.91
N PHE A 317 -10.32 -16.09 20.49
CA PHE A 317 -8.86 -16.07 20.26
C PHE A 317 -8.09 -17.00 21.19
N ASN A 318 -8.74 -17.62 22.17
CA ASN A 318 -8.09 -18.53 23.11
C ASN A 318 -8.25 -20.00 22.66
N PRO A 319 -7.18 -20.67 22.19
CA PRO A 319 -7.26 -22.03 21.69
C PRO A 319 -7.76 -23.04 22.73
N SER A 320 -7.47 -22.83 24.02
CA SER A 320 -7.88 -23.73 25.10
C SER A 320 -9.36 -23.63 25.45
N GLU A 321 -9.97 -22.48 25.15
CA GLU A 321 -11.40 -22.28 25.31
C GLU A 321 -12.15 -22.82 24.09
N LEU A 322 -11.63 -22.56 22.89
CA LEU A 322 -12.20 -23.11 21.65
C LEU A 322 -12.23 -24.63 21.60
N SER A 323 -11.23 -25.27 22.22
CA SER A 323 -11.17 -26.74 22.34
C SER A 323 -12.18 -27.32 23.32
N ARG A 324 -12.79 -26.51 24.19
CA ARG A 324 -13.83 -26.96 25.13
C ARG A 324 -15.22 -27.06 24.47
N VAL A 325 -15.45 -26.37 23.35
CA VAL A 325 -16.73 -26.47 22.66
C VAL A 325 -16.80 -27.75 21.84
N ARG A 326 -17.92 -28.47 21.97
CA ARG A 326 -18.20 -29.68 21.19
C ARG A 326 -18.71 -29.27 19.82
N TRP A 327 -17.84 -29.42 18.82
CA TRP A 327 -18.16 -29.18 17.41
C TRP A 327 -18.60 -30.48 16.74
N ARG A 328 -19.77 -30.47 16.10
CA ARG A 328 -20.28 -31.61 15.32
C ARG A 328 -20.42 -31.19 13.85
N ALA A 329 -19.73 -31.89 12.96
CA ALA A 329 -19.95 -31.71 11.53
C ALA A 329 -21.28 -32.38 11.16
N VAL A 330 -22.19 -31.62 10.56
CA VAL A 330 -23.49 -32.10 10.07
C VAL A 330 -23.48 -31.97 8.56
N SER A 331 -23.83 -33.04 7.85
CA SER A 331 -24.05 -32.99 6.40
C SER A 331 -25.55 -32.84 6.18
N GLY A 332 -25.97 -31.71 5.63
CA GLY A 332 -27.35 -31.47 5.21
C GLY A 332 -27.46 -31.41 3.68
N ASP A 333 -28.68 -31.23 3.18
CA ASP A 333 -28.97 -31.13 1.75
C ASP A 333 -28.22 -29.99 1.03
N TYR A 334 -27.72 -28.99 1.78
CA TYR A 334 -26.93 -27.86 1.29
C TYR A 334 -25.40 -28.00 1.52
N GLY A 335 -24.92 -29.19 1.91
CA GLY A 335 -23.50 -29.48 2.11
C GLY A 335 -23.08 -29.70 3.58
N ARG A 336 -21.77 -29.70 3.83
CA ARG A 336 -21.20 -29.88 5.18
C ARG A 336 -21.25 -28.56 5.97
N SER A 337 -22.03 -28.52 7.04
CA SER A 337 -22.06 -27.45 8.03
C SER A 337 -21.43 -27.92 9.35
N ILE A 338 -20.97 -26.99 10.18
CA ILE A 338 -20.46 -27.29 11.52
C ILE A 338 -21.49 -26.74 12.50
N VAL A 339 -22.02 -27.60 13.36
CA VAL A 339 -22.98 -27.27 14.42
C VAL A 339 -22.26 -27.29 15.76
N VAL A 340 -22.54 -26.28 16.58
CA VAL A 340 -22.09 -26.19 17.96
C VAL A 340 -23.15 -26.79 18.86
N GLU A 341 -22.82 -27.82 19.63
CA GLU A 341 -23.69 -28.25 20.74
C GLU A 341 -23.56 -27.23 21.87
N MET A 342 -24.64 -26.50 22.15
CA MET A 342 -24.77 -25.67 23.34
C MET A 342 -25.49 -26.51 24.40
N ASP A 343 -24.86 -26.75 25.55
CA ASP A 343 -25.55 -27.35 26.69
C ASP A 343 -26.61 -26.35 27.19
N SER A 344 -27.86 -26.57 26.81
CA SER A 344 -29.00 -25.87 27.39
C SER A 344 -29.22 -26.43 28.79
N HIS A 345 -28.74 -25.72 29.82
CA HIS A 345 -29.29 -25.90 31.15
C HIS A 345 -30.75 -25.42 31.13
N GLU A 346 -31.66 -26.34 30.84
CA GLU A 346 -33.06 -26.14 31.21
C GLU A 346 -33.11 -26.04 32.74
N PRO A 347 -33.72 -24.99 33.32
CA PRO A 347 -33.99 -24.98 34.74
C PRO A 347 -34.94 -26.14 35.03
N VAL A 348 -34.48 -27.08 35.87
CA VAL A 348 -35.36 -28.10 36.45
C VAL A 348 -36.43 -27.35 37.23
N VAL A 349 -37.67 -27.47 36.76
CA VAL A 349 -38.89 -26.85 37.29
C VAL A 349 -39.10 -27.21 38.76
#